data_AF-A0A5A5T7A1-F1
#
_entry.id   AF-A0A5A5T7A1-F1
#
_cell.length_a   1.000
_cell.length_b   1.000
_cell.length_c   1.000
_cell.angle_alpha   90.00
_cell.angle_beta   90.00
_cell.angle_gamma   90.00
#
_symmetry.space_group_name_H-M   'P 1'
#
loop_
_entity.id
_entity.type
_entity.pdbx_description
1 polymer ?
#
loop_
_entity_poly.entity_id
_entity_poly.type
_entity_poly.pdbx_seq_one_letter_code
_entity_poly.pdbx_strand_id
1 'polypeptide(L)'
;MSTHPRIESRVSAQERQQTILNARIEELSEDMAESFKQLTGDMAASFKQLVDYQVQTEHQMGANFDQIEKDVADIKATMTTKDDVAAMEGRIMDAFKQLLATINPQQPPAE
;
A
#
# COMPACT_ATOMS: atom_id res chain seq x y z
N MET A 1 -28.38 -37.69 -71.29
CA MET A 1 -28.27 -36.78 -70.14
C MET A 1 -27.29 -37.38 -69.15
N SER A 2 -26.11 -36.79 -68.95
CA SER A 2 -25.09 -37.25 -67.99
C SER A 2 -24.94 -36.19 -66.91
N THR A 3 -25.79 -36.26 -65.87
CA THR A 3 -25.80 -35.34 -64.72
C THR A 3 -25.07 -35.91 -63.51
N HIS A 4 -24.81 -37.22 -63.48
CA HIS A 4 -24.15 -37.92 -62.38
C HIS A 4 -22.70 -37.46 -62.07
N PRO A 5 -21.80 -37.25 -63.06
CA PRO A 5 -20.40 -36.90 -62.77
C PRO A 5 -20.24 -35.54 -62.03
N ARG A 6 -21.19 -34.62 -62.24
CA ARG A 6 -21.19 -33.29 -61.60
C ARG A 6 -21.67 -33.35 -60.14
N ILE A 7 -22.51 -34.31 -59.79
CA ILE A 7 -23.00 -34.47 -58.41
C ILE A 7 -21.91 -35.12 -57.57
N GLU A 8 -21.28 -36.18 -58.07
CA GLU A 8 -20.18 -36.88 -57.38
C GLU A 8 -19.03 -35.94 -57.05
N SER A 9 -18.58 -35.14 -58.03
CA SER A 9 -17.53 -34.15 -57.80
C SER A 9 -17.88 -33.07 -56.76
N ARG A 10 -19.16 -32.64 -56.70
CA ARG A 10 -19.64 -31.71 -55.67
C ARG A 10 -19.70 -32.36 -54.30
N VAL A 11 -20.20 -33.59 -54.20
CA VAL A 11 -20.26 -34.36 -52.96
C VAL A 11 -18.84 -34.57 -52.41
N SER A 12 -17.89 -35.02 -53.25
CA SER A 12 -16.49 -35.18 -52.83
C SER A 12 -15.83 -33.86 -52.42
N ALA A 13 -16.20 -32.73 -53.04
CA ALA A 13 -15.72 -31.42 -52.60
C ALA A 13 -16.30 -31.03 -51.22
N GLN A 14 -17.58 -31.31 -50.98
CA GLN A 14 -18.23 -31.06 -49.70
C GLN A 14 -17.67 -31.95 -48.58
N GLU A 15 -17.40 -33.23 -48.84
CA GLU A 15 -16.77 -34.13 -47.88
C GLU A 15 -15.39 -33.62 -47.46
N ARG A 16 -14.57 -33.18 -48.42
CA ARG A 16 -13.26 -32.57 -48.11
C ARG A 16 -13.40 -31.31 -47.27
N GLN A 17 -14.35 -30.44 -47.62
CA GLN A 17 -14.61 -29.22 -46.84
C GLN A 17 -15.09 -29.55 -45.42
N GLN A 18 -15.96 -30.54 -45.25
CA GLN A 18 -16.44 -30.98 -43.95
C GLN A 18 -15.30 -31.51 -43.07
N THR A 19 -14.41 -32.32 -43.64
CA THR A 19 -13.21 -32.80 -42.92
C THR A 19 -12.33 -31.65 -42.47
N ILE A 20 -12.10 -30.64 -43.32
CA ILE A 20 -11.30 -29.45 -42.97
C ILE A 20 -11.97 -28.63 -41.87
N LEU A 21 -13.28 -28.46 -41.93
CA LEU A 21 -14.03 -27.71 -40.92
C LEU A 21 -13.98 -28.43 -39.56
N ASN A 22 -14.15 -29.74 -39.53
CA ASN A 22 -14.06 -30.52 -38.30
C ASN A 22 -12.67 -30.38 -37.65
N ALA A 23 -11.60 -30.48 -38.43
CA ALA A 23 -10.24 -30.29 -37.93
C ALA A 23 -10.02 -28.88 -37.34
N ARG A 24 -10.54 -27.83 -37.99
CA ARG A 24 -10.43 -26.45 -37.47
C ARG A 24 -11.25 -26.22 -36.19
N ILE A 25 -12.39 -26.90 -36.06
CA ILE A 25 -13.20 -26.83 -34.84
C ILE A 25 -12.47 -27.48 -33.68
N GLU A 26 -11.80 -28.60 -33.93
CA GLU A 26 -10.99 -29.31 -32.93
C GLU A 26 -9.81 -28.43 -32.47
N GLU A 27 -9.02 -27.90 -33.42
CA GLU A 27 -7.92 -26.96 -33.14
C GLU A 27 -8.39 -25.75 -32.33
N LEU A 28 -9.48 -25.09 -32.75
CA LEU A 28 -10.03 -23.95 -32.01
C LEU A 28 -10.50 -24.33 -30.60
N SER A 29 -11.07 -25.53 -30.43
CA SER A 29 -11.50 -26.01 -29.12
C SER A 29 -10.30 -26.26 -28.18
N GLU A 30 -9.20 -26.78 -28.72
CA GLU A 30 -7.96 -26.99 -27.98
C GLU A 30 -7.33 -25.66 -27.58
N ASP A 31 -7.18 -24.74 -28.53
CA ASP A 31 -6.65 -23.38 -28.30
C ASP A 31 -7.45 -22.61 -27.24
N MET A 32 -8.79 -22.72 -27.30
CA MET A 32 -9.66 -22.09 -26.30
C MET A 32 -9.45 -22.73 -24.92
N ALA A 33 -9.38 -24.06 -24.83
CA ALA A 33 -9.16 -24.75 -23.56
C ALA A 33 -7.82 -24.35 -22.93
N GLU A 34 -6.76 -24.24 -23.73
CA GLU A 34 -5.45 -23.77 -23.29
C GLU A 34 -5.50 -22.31 -22.84
N SER A 35 -6.13 -21.44 -23.62
CA SER A 35 -6.29 -20.01 -23.31
C SER A 35 -7.05 -19.81 -21.99
N PHE A 36 -8.13 -20.55 -21.76
CA PHE A 36 -8.88 -20.48 -20.50
C PHE A 36 -8.07 -20.97 -19.30
N LYS A 37 -7.30 -22.05 -19.48
CA LYS A 37 -6.42 -22.58 -18.43
C LYS A 37 -5.35 -21.57 -18.06
N GLN A 38 -4.71 -20.96 -19.06
CA GLN A 38 -3.70 -19.93 -18.85
C GLN A 38 -4.31 -18.71 -18.12
N LEU A 39 -5.43 -18.17 -18.62
CA LEU A 39 -6.09 -17.02 -17.99
C LEU A 39 -6.45 -17.29 -16.53
N THR A 40 -6.96 -18.49 -16.23
CA THR A 40 -7.27 -18.88 -14.85
C THR A 40 -6.01 -18.95 -13.99
N GLY A 41 -4.91 -19.47 -14.52
CA GLY A 41 -3.60 -19.48 -13.86
C GLY A 41 -3.08 -18.08 -13.57
N ASP A 42 -3.12 -17.20 -14.57
CA ASP A 42 -2.66 -15.81 -14.46
C ASP A 42 -3.49 -15.02 -13.45
N MET A 43 -4.82 -15.22 -13.42
CA MET A 43 -5.70 -14.62 -12.43
C MET A 43 -5.38 -15.12 -11.02
N ALA A 44 -5.18 -16.43 -10.84
CA ALA A 44 -4.83 -16.98 -9.53
C ALA A 44 -3.47 -16.44 -9.03
N ALA A 45 -2.47 -16.34 -9.91
CA ALA A 45 -1.19 -15.73 -9.59
C ALA A 45 -1.33 -14.25 -9.22
N SER A 46 -2.12 -13.48 -9.98
CA SER A 46 -2.39 -12.07 -9.72
C SER A 46 -3.08 -11.85 -8.36
N PHE A 47 -4.10 -12.66 -8.03
CA PHE A 47 -4.75 -12.59 -6.73
C PHE A 47 -3.80 -12.92 -5.59
N LYS A 48 -2.95 -13.94 -5.76
CA LYS A 48 -1.93 -14.27 -4.77
C LYS A 48 -0.97 -13.10 -4.53
N GLN A 49 -0.49 -12.46 -5.59
CA GLN A 49 0.38 -11.29 -5.49
C GLN A 49 -0.29 -10.12 -4.76
N LEU A 50 -1.58 -9.86 -5.03
CA LEU A 50 -2.34 -8.81 -4.34
C LEU A 50 -2.45 -9.09 -2.83
N VAL A 51 -2.76 -10.34 -2.45
CA VAL A 51 -2.83 -10.74 -1.04
C VAL A 51 -1.46 -10.60 -0.36
N ASP A 52 -0.40 -11.10 -1.01
CA ASP A 52 0.96 -11.03 -0.47
C ASP A 52 1.41 -9.56 -0.28
N TYR A 53 1.09 -8.68 -1.25
CA TYR A 53 1.36 -7.24 -1.14
C TYR A 53 0.55 -6.57 -0.02
N GLN A 54 -0.73 -6.92 0.13
CA GLN A 54 -1.60 -6.38 1.19
C GLN A 54 -1.05 -6.75 2.57
N VAL A 55 -0.69 -8.02 2.79
CA VAL A 55 -0.11 -8.49 4.06
C VAL A 55 1.21 -7.76 4.36
N GLN A 56 2.08 -7.59 3.36
CA GLN A 56 3.32 -6.85 3.53
C GLN A 56 3.07 -5.39 3.92
N THR A 57 2.10 -4.75 3.26
CA THR A 57 1.73 -3.35 3.53
C THR A 57 1.18 -3.20 4.94
N GLU A 58 0.30 -4.11 5.39
CA GLU A 58 -0.25 -4.12 6.75
C GLU A 58 0.84 -4.30 7.81
N HIS A 59 1.77 -5.23 7.58
CA HIS A 59 2.91 -5.43 8.47
C HIS A 59 3.79 -4.19 8.55
N GLN A 60 4.08 -3.54 7.41
CA GLN A 60 4.88 -2.32 7.40
C GLN A 60 4.17 -1.14 8.08
N MET A 61 2.86 -0.99 7.89
CA MET A 61 2.07 -0.01 8.61
C MET A 61 2.12 -0.26 10.12
N GLY A 62 1.96 -1.51 10.57
CA GLY A 62 2.08 -1.87 11.98
C GLY A 62 3.43 -1.46 12.58
N ALA A 63 4.53 -1.83 11.91
CA ALA A 63 5.87 -1.44 12.36
C ALA A 63 6.07 0.09 12.41
N ASN A 64 5.51 0.82 11.45
CA ASN A 64 5.56 2.29 11.45
C ASN A 64 4.76 2.88 12.62
N PHE A 65 3.58 2.35 12.93
CA PHE A 65 2.79 2.78 14.09
C PHE A 65 3.53 2.53 15.39
N ASP A 66 4.11 1.34 15.58
CA ASP A 66 4.92 1.01 16.77
C ASP A 66 6.11 1.97 16.93
N GLN A 67 6.72 2.40 15.83
CA GLN A 67 7.80 3.38 15.87
C GLN A 67 7.29 4.77 16.26
N ILE A 68 6.18 5.22 15.67
CA ILE A 68 5.56 6.51 16.00
C ILE A 68 5.15 6.55 17.48
N GLU A 69 4.61 5.46 18.02
CA GLU A 69 4.26 5.39 19.44
C GLU A 69 5.47 5.57 20.35
N LYS A 70 6.60 4.95 20.01
CA LYS A 70 7.88 5.13 20.73
C LYS A 70 8.36 6.58 20.64
N ASP A 71 8.39 7.14 19.44
CA ASP A 71 8.85 8.51 19.21
C ASP A 71 7.98 9.52 20.00
N VAL A 72 6.65 9.32 20.02
CA VAL A 72 5.72 10.15 20.80
C VAL A 72 5.93 9.99 22.30
N ALA A 73 6.19 8.77 22.78
CA ALA A 73 6.51 8.52 24.19
C ALA A 73 7.82 9.23 24.60
N ASP A 74 8.84 9.16 23.76
CA ASP A 74 10.13 9.82 23.99
C ASP A 74 9.99 11.34 23.99
N ILE A 75 9.23 11.91 23.05
CA ILE A 75 8.89 13.34 23.03
C ILE A 75 8.16 13.72 24.32
N LYS A 76 7.21 12.90 24.79
CA LYS A 76 6.48 13.16 26.04
C LYS A 76 7.37 13.11 27.27
N ALA A 77 8.36 12.22 27.29
CA ALA A 77 9.31 12.11 28.39
C ALA A 77 10.31 13.26 28.44
N THR A 78 10.64 13.85 27.29
CA THR A 78 11.73 14.84 27.17
C THR A 78 11.27 16.27 26.92
N MET A 79 9.99 16.48 26.59
CA MET A 79 9.47 17.82 26.34
C MET A 79 9.48 18.66 27.61
N THR A 80 10.04 19.86 27.52
CA THR A 80 9.83 20.90 28.54
C THR A 80 8.41 21.43 28.39
N THR A 81 7.64 21.35 29.47
CA THR A 81 6.27 21.84 29.49
C THR A 81 6.23 23.36 29.71
N LYS A 82 5.08 23.97 29.43
CA LYS A 82 4.87 25.39 29.75
C LYS A 82 5.00 25.68 31.24
N ASP A 83 4.62 24.71 32.08
CA ASP A 83 4.71 24.83 33.54
C ASP A 83 6.17 24.84 34.00
N ASP A 84 7.03 24.02 33.37
CA ASP A 84 8.47 24.02 33.64
C ASP A 84 9.10 25.38 33.32
N VAL A 85 8.69 25.99 32.21
CA VAL A 85 9.15 27.34 31.82
C VAL A 85 8.63 28.41 32.78
N ALA A 86 7.35 28.36 33.16
CA ALA A 86 6.76 29.31 34.10
C ALA A 86 7.42 29.23 35.49
N ALA A 87 7.71 28.01 35.97
CA ALA A 87 8.45 27.80 37.21
C ALA A 87 9.88 28.37 37.13
N MET A 88 10.54 28.22 35.99
CA MET A 88 11.88 28.78 35.76
C MET A 88 11.85 30.32 35.72
N GLU A 89 10.87 30.92 35.05
CA GLU A 89 10.66 32.36 35.02
C GLU A 89 10.47 32.92 36.44
N GLY A 90 9.62 32.27 37.24
CA GLY A 90 9.43 32.64 38.65
C GLY A 90 10.73 32.60 39.46
N ARG A 91 11.50 31.50 39.34
CA ARG A 91 12.81 31.36 40.01
C ARG A 91 13.82 32.41 39.57
N ILE A 92 13.85 32.77 38.28
CA ILE A 92 14.73 33.82 37.75
C ILE A 92 14.32 35.18 38.31
N MET A 93 13.03 35.50 38.33
CA MET A 93 12.52 36.76 38.88
C MET A 93 12.84 36.90 40.37
N ASP A 94 12.69 35.83 41.14
CA ASP A 94 12.99 35.84 42.57
C ASP A 94 14.50 36.00 42.83
N ALA A 95 15.35 35.29 42.07
CA ALA A 95 16.80 35.46 42.14
C ALA A 95 17.21 36.90 41.78
N PHE A 96 16.58 37.50 40.78
CA PHE A 96 16.84 38.90 40.39
C PHE A 96 16.44 39.89 41.49
N LYS A 97 15.27 39.71 42.12
CA LYS A 97 14.84 40.53 43.27
C LYS A 97 15.83 40.43 44.45
N GLN A 98 16.31 39.23 44.76
CA GLN A 98 17.31 39.03 45.82
C GLN A 98 18.63 39.73 45.50
N LEU A 99 19.10 39.66 44.25
CA LEU A 99 20.31 40.37 43.81
C LEU A 99 20.16 41.89 44.01
N LEU A 100 19.03 42.47 43.60
CA LEU A 100 18.74 43.89 43.79
C LEU A 100 18.74 44.30 45.27
N ALA A 101 18.11 43.49 46.14
CA ALA A 101 18.10 43.74 47.58
C ALA A 101 19.50 43.64 48.21
N THR A 102 20.36 42.77 47.67
CA THR A 102 21.73 42.60 48.17
C THR A 102 22.66 43.72 47.71
N ILE A 103 22.47 44.24 46.48
CA ILE A 103 23.28 45.34 45.92
C ILE A 103 22.81 46.71 46.43
N ASN A 104 21.55 46.85 46.83
CA ASN A 104 20.99 48.08 47.39
C ASN A 104 20.44 47.85 48.81
N PRO A 105 21.29 47.75 49.84
CA PRO A 105 20.86 47.28 51.16
C PRO A 105 19.83 48.20 51.82
N GLN A 106 20.03 49.52 51.82
CA GLN A 106 19.09 50.53 52.31
C GLN A 106 19.55 51.91 51.83
N GLN A 107 18.68 52.67 51.15
CA GLN A 107 18.72 54.13 51.24
C GLN A 107 17.92 54.48 52.51
N PRO A 108 18.54 55.00 53.59
CA PRO A 108 17.80 55.38 54.78
C PRO A 108 16.77 56.46 54.42
N PRO A 109 15.60 56.51 55.09
CA PRO A 109 14.67 57.60 54.93
C PRO A 109 15.40 58.89 55.32
N ALA A 110 15.48 59.83 54.38
CA ALA A 110 15.99 61.16 54.66
C ALA A 110 14.95 61.87 55.55
N GLU A 111 15.26 61.97 56.85
CA GLU A 111 14.66 62.96 57.76
C GLU A 111 15.23 64.35 57.50
#